data_AF-A0A4S4LL50-F1
#
_entry.id   AF-A0A4S4LL50-F1
#
_cell.length_a   1.000
_cell.length_b   1.000
_cell.length_c   1.000
_cell.angle_alpha   90.00
_cell.angle_beta   90.00
_cell.angle_gamma   90.00
#
_symmetry.space_group_name_H-M   'P 1'
#
loop_
_entity.id
_entity.type
_entity.pdbx_description
1 polymer ?
#
loop_
_entity_poly.entity_id
_entity_poly.type
_entity_poly.pdbx_seq_one_letter_code
_entity_poly.pdbx_strand_id
1 'polypeptide(L)'
;MRYSPYSRSRLNDKENDSPRTGVSPPQAIQVPGIGGHEHRLSSPALIQGLETGVVEEENGEEEDNEEEEEEEEEEEEGEEDEGPEENAHLRSDLDHGRAAAISHTEMAGAGGSHQVEDVEASMDREEKLLELLNGGSKKKLKKGKAFKLRETRVSDEVLSFFINAHVLTGEKHCRRYHANQFFANGRAPTDAPFCCSRCAPKEPRLCCDLCHPDEIQSLIPVRQDPVAQGPRRKNKPKMEKDFEPSTEEKALKNELLKWRDQKVKELYRRIDPNFFLHHHLIDEIVQLAHKNKLNTAQDLDNFTHWSFTEKHGTDVVACVLRHRPPPPAPPSLFTSAPLSSTSRNPTTTTVDSPSTGA
;
A
#
# COMPACT_ATOMS: atom_id res chain seq x y z
N MET A 1 -3.03 33.42 -27.13
CA MET A 1 -2.07 32.29 -27.15
C MET A 1 -2.80 31.04 -26.68
N ARG A 2 -3.02 30.09 -27.59
CA ARG A 2 -3.71 28.80 -27.32
C ARG A 2 -2.64 27.72 -27.33
N TYR A 3 -2.56 26.92 -26.26
CA TYR A 3 -1.83 25.66 -26.26
C TYR A 3 -2.78 24.54 -25.81
N SER A 4 -3.11 23.68 -26.76
CA SER A 4 -3.52 22.28 -26.59
C SER A 4 -2.30 21.46 -27.04
N PRO A 5 -1.94 20.36 -26.34
CA PRO A 5 -2.27 19.05 -26.92
C PRO A 5 -2.42 17.90 -25.89
N TYR A 6 -3.41 17.04 -26.12
CA TYR A 6 -3.25 15.58 -26.01
C TYR A 6 -4.33 14.93 -26.89
N SER A 7 -3.96 14.69 -28.14
CA SER A 7 -4.76 13.96 -29.14
C SER A 7 -4.14 12.57 -29.28
N ARG A 8 -4.80 11.53 -28.76
CA ARG A 8 -4.45 10.14 -29.06
C ARG A 8 -5.24 9.69 -30.29
N SER A 9 -4.58 9.68 -31.44
CA SER A 9 -5.05 9.05 -32.67
C SER A 9 -4.98 7.53 -32.53
N ARG A 10 -6.12 6.85 -32.50
CA ARG A 10 -6.24 5.44 -32.90
C ARG A 10 -6.86 5.44 -34.29
N LEU A 11 -6.08 5.04 -35.29
CA LEU A 11 -6.59 4.63 -36.58
C LEU A 11 -5.85 3.37 -37.03
N ASN A 12 -6.63 2.50 -37.64
CA ASN A 12 -6.29 1.34 -38.47
C ASN A 12 -6.13 0.01 -37.75
N ASP A 13 -7.26 -0.71 -37.65
CA ASP A 13 -7.30 -2.10 -38.12
C ASP A 13 -8.45 -2.22 -39.11
N LYS A 14 -8.08 -2.33 -40.39
CA LYS A 14 -8.98 -2.72 -41.48
C LYS A 14 -9.01 -4.23 -41.52
N GLU A 15 -10.22 -4.75 -41.52
CA GLU A 15 -10.58 -6.11 -41.92
C GLU A 15 -9.84 -6.50 -43.20
N ASN A 16 -9.17 -7.65 -43.17
CA ASN A 16 -8.79 -8.37 -44.36
C ASN A 16 -9.06 -9.86 -44.12
N ASP A 17 -10.24 -10.24 -44.60
CA ASP A 17 -10.70 -11.60 -44.77
C ASP A 17 -9.90 -12.26 -45.90
N SER A 18 -9.23 -13.38 -45.63
CA SER A 18 -8.69 -14.27 -46.67
C SER A 18 -8.45 -15.68 -46.15
N PRO A 19 -8.60 -16.70 -47.03
CA PRO A 19 -9.07 -18.01 -46.62
C PRO A 19 -7.98 -18.95 -46.15
N ARG A 20 -8.39 -19.85 -45.24
CA ARG A 20 -7.67 -21.07 -44.85
C ARG A 20 -7.27 -21.90 -46.07
N THR A 21 -5.97 -22.10 -46.25
CA THR A 21 -5.42 -23.23 -47.02
C THR A 21 -4.29 -23.88 -46.27
N GLY A 22 -4.34 -25.21 -46.18
CA GLY A 22 -3.15 -26.07 -46.23
C GLY A 22 -2.43 -26.34 -44.92
N VAL A 23 -2.86 -27.42 -44.24
CA VAL A 23 -2.04 -28.15 -43.28
C VAL A 23 -0.80 -28.70 -44.00
N SER A 24 0.40 -28.38 -43.50
CA SER A 24 1.64 -29.10 -43.83
C SER A 24 2.29 -29.60 -42.53
N PRO A 25 2.81 -30.84 -42.51
CA PRO A 25 3.41 -31.44 -41.31
C PRO A 25 4.78 -30.80 -40.99
N PRO A 26 5.19 -30.80 -39.70
CA PRO A 26 6.46 -30.22 -39.28
C PRO A 26 7.63 -31.06 -39.80
N GLN A 27 8.50 -30.44 -40.61
CA GLN A 27 9.81 -30.99 -40.92
C GLN A 27 10.74 -30.81 -39.72
N ALA A 28 11.48 -31.86 -39.41
CA ALA A 28 12.50 -31.90 -38.37
C ALA A 28 13.59 -30.84 -38.62
N ILE A 29 13.71 -29.91 -37.68
CA ILE A 29 14.81 -28.94 -37.66
C ILE A 29 16.07 -29.68 -37.20
N GLN A 30 16.99 -29.91 -38.13
CA GLN A 30 18.37 -30.26 -37.83
C GLN A 30 19.05 -29.04 -37.19
N VAL A 31 19.52 -29.20 -35.95
CA VAL A 31 20.32 -28.20 -35.25
C VAL A 31 21.78 -28.38 -35.69
N PRO A 32 22.42 -27.39 -36.34
CA PRO A 32 23.85 -27.44 -36.60
C PRO A 32 24.64 -27.21 -35.30
N GLY A 33 25.62 -28.08 -35.05
CA GLY A 33 26.49 -28.05 -33.89
C GLY A 33 27.26 -26.73 -33.77
N ILE A 34 27.13 -26.09 -32.62
CA ILE A 34 27.93 -24.93 -32.25
C ILE A 34 29.25 -25.46 -31.70
N GLY A 35 30.29 -25.33 -32.51
CA GLY A 35 31.67 -25.63 -32.15
C GLY A 35 32.15 -24.75 -31.01
N GLY A 36 32.94 -25.36 -30.12
CA GLY A 36 33.62 -24.68 -29.04
C GLY A 36 34.61 -23.64 -29.58
N HIS A 37 34.46 -22.41 -29.11
CA HIS A 37 35.45 -21.36 -29.27
C HIS A 37 36.00 -21.04 -27.88
N GLU A 38 37.14 -21.66 -27.58
CA GLU A 38 37.91 -21.43 -26.35
C GLU A 38 38.52 -20.02 -26.41
N HIS A 39 37.86 -19.04 -25.78
CA HIS A 39 38.49 -17.76 -25.50
C HIS A 39 39.37 -17.88 -24.26
N ARG A 40 40.64 -18.16 -24.54
CA ARG A 40 41.80 -17.97 -23.68
C ARG A 40 41.90 -16.48 -23.31
N LEU A 41 41.41 -16.09 -22.13
CA LEU A 41 41.67 -14.76 -21.59
C LEU A 41 42.98 -14.78 -20.80
N SER A 42 43.91 -13.99 -21.30
CA SER A 42 45.22 -13.68 -20.73
C SER A 42 45.12 -13.13 -19.31
N SER A 43 45.97 -13.66 -18.45
CA SER A 43 46.46 -12.99 -17.24
C SER A 43 47.12 -11.65 -17.58
N PRO A 44 46.89 -10.58 -16.82
CA PRO A 44 47.83 -9.49 -16.72
C PRO A 44 48.80 -9.71 -15.56
N ALA A 45 49.98 -9.15 -15.77
CA ALA A 45 51.21 -9.43 -15.06
C ALA A 45 51.25 -8.90 -13.63
N LEU A 46 51.91 -9.72 -12.81
CA LEU A 46 52.84 -9.38 -11.74
C LEU A 46 53.45 -7.97 -11.88
N ILE A 47 53.10 -7.06 -10.96
CA ILE A 47 53.92 -5.89 -10.64
C ILE A 47 54.45 -6.11 -9.22
N GLN A 48 55.71 -6.51 -9.15
CA GLN A 48 56.54 -6.43 -7.95
C GLN A 48 57.32 -5.11 -8.02
N GLY A 49 57.36 -4.37 -6.91
CA GLY A 49 58.49 -3.51 -6.59
C GLY A 49 58.17 -2.12 -6.05
N LEU A 50 58.71 -1.88 -4.85
CA LEU A 50 59.09 -0.59 -4.25
C LEU A 50 57.92 0.31 -3.81
N GLU A 51 57.91 0.99 -2.65
CA GLU A 51 58.97 1.30 -1.69
C GLU A 51 58.33 1.75 -0.36
N THR A 52 59.11 1.61 0.69
CA THR A 52 58.88 2.04 2.08
C THR A 52 58.46 3.50 2.22
N GLY A 53 57.41 3.76 3.01
CA GLY A 53 57.05 5.08 3.50
C GLY A 53 56.51 4.98 4.92
N VAL A 54 57.39 5.23 5.88
CA VAL A 54 57.12 5.46 7.31
C VAL A 54 56.23 6.71 7.43
N VAL A 55 55.04 6.60 8.03
CA VAL A 55 54.32 7.74 8.60
C VAL A 55 53.60 7.28 9.87
N GLU A 56 54.26 7.63 10.97
CA GLU A 56 53.76 8.16 12.24
C GLU A 56 52.41 7.64 12.80
N GLU A 57 52.55 7.01 13.96
CA GLU A 57 51.51 6.80 14.96
C GLU A 57 50.99 8.17 15.45
N GLU A 58 49.73 8.48 15.17
CA GLU A 58 49.00 9.51 15.92
C GLU A 58 48.04 8.81 16.89
N ASN A 59 48.36 8.97 18.18
CA ASN A 59 47.47 8.77 19.31
C ASN A 59 46.16 9.53 19.08
N GLY A 60 45.07 8.81 18.89
CA GLY A 60 43.71 9.34 19.00
C GLY A 60 43.20 9.08 20.42
N GLU A 61 43.07 10.16 21.18
CA GLU A 61 42.58 10.21 22.55
C GLU A 61 41.15 9.65 22.65
N GLU A 62 40.94 8.74 23.61
CA GLU A 62 39.62 8.29 24.05
C GLU A 62 38.96 9.45 24.81
N GLU A 63 38.05 10.17 24.16
CA GLU A 63 37.13 11.08 24.84
C GLU A 63 35.94 10.27 25.38
N ASP A 64 35.95 10.09 26.71
CA ASP A 64 34.82 9.70 27.52
C ASP A 64 33.65 10.68 27.30
N ASN A 65 32.65 10.23 26.55
CA ASN A 65 31.37 10.94 26.45
C ASN A 65 30.41 10.35 27.49
N GLU A 66 30.52 10.85 28.72
CA GLU A 66 29.50 10.68 29.77
C GLU A 66 28.24 11.44 29.32
N GLU A 67 27.29 10.75 28.69
CA GLU A 67 25.96 11.29 28.44
C GLU A 67 25.19 11.30 29.77
N GLU A 68 25.07 12.50 30.34
CA GLU A 68 24.18 12.84 31.46
C GLU A 68 22.72 12.51 31.09
N GLU A 69 22.13 11.54 31.78
CA GLU A 69 20.69 11.31 31.81
C GLU A 69 20.03 12.43 32.62
N GLU A 70 19.61 13.51 31.95
CA GLU A 70 18.70 14.50 32.53
C GLU A 70 17.29 13.90 32.63
N GLU A 71 16.92 13.44 33.83
CA GLU A 71 15.55 13.13 34.22
C GLU A 71 14.74 14.44 34.29
N GLU A 72 14.02 14.77 33.21
CA GLU A 72 12.98 15.81 33.24
C GLU A 72 11.76 15.30 34.02
N GLU A 73 11.71 15.64 35.32
CA GLU A 73 10.49 15.60 36.14
C GLU A 73 9.53 16.69 35.68
N GLU A 74 8.54 16.34 34.84
CA GLU A 74 7.40 17.22 34.57
C GLU A 74 6.41 17.18 35.76
N GLU A 75 6.58 18.13 36.68
CA GLU A 75 5.57 18.55 37.64
C GLU A 75 4.44 19.31 36.91
N GLU A 76 3.38 18.60 36.48
CA GLU A 76 2.14 19.24 36.02
C GLU A 76 1.24 19.56 37.23
N GLU A 77 1.59 20.61 37.96
CA GLU A 77 0.72 21.25 38.93
C GLU A 77 -0.26 22.20 38.23
N GLY A 78 -1.56 21.86 38.33
CA GLY A 78 -2.63 22.81 38.60
C GLY A 78 -3.11 23.70 37.45
N GLU A 79 -4.38 23.50 37.06
CA GLU A 79 -5.28 24.65 36.89
C GLU A 79 -6.72 24.24 37.20
N GLU A 80 -7.17 24.71 38.35
CA GLU A 80 -8.56 24.78 38.77
C GLU A 80 -9.21 25.93 37.97
N ASP A 81 -10.11 25.62 37.02
CA ASP A 81 -10.94 26.65 36.39
C ASP A 81 -12.37 26.54 36.94
N GLU A 82 -12.67 27.48 37.83
CA GLU A 82 -13.99 27.80 38.34
C GLU A 82 -14.87 28.33 37.20
N GLY A 83 -16.07 27.76 37.00
CA GLY A 83 -17.10 28.40 36.16
C GLY A 83 -17.67 29.67 36.82
N PRO A 84 -18.92 30.06 36.56
CA PRO A 84 -19.74 29.98 35.34
C PRO A 84 -20.17 31.38 34.89
N GLU A 85 -20.44 31.62 33.60
CA GLU A 85 -21.19 32.84 33.22
C GLU A 85 -22.33 32.58 32.25
N GLU A 86 -23.51 32.92 32.75
CA GLU A 86 -24.77 33.10 32.09
C GLU A 86 -24.65 34.17 30.99
N ASN A 87 -25.21 33.92 29.81
CA ASN A 87 -25.64 35.03 28.97
C ASN A 87 -26.93 34.69 28.23
N ALA A 88 -28.03 35.05 28.88
CA ALA A 88 -29.33 35.22 28.26
C ALA A 88 -29.44 36.66 27.71
N HIS A 89 -30.28 36.82 26.68
CA HIS A 89 -30.70 38.06 26.02
C HIS A 89 -29.82 38.63 24.90
N LEU A 90 -30.31 38.48 23.66
CA LEU A 90 -30.83 39.61 22.88
C LEU A 90 -31.81 39.12 21.81
N ARG A 91 -33.03 39.68 21.89
CA ARG A 91 -34.09 39.60 20.86
C ARG A 91 -33.90 40.77 19.89
N SER A 92 -34.77 40.77 18.86
CA SER A 92 -35.04 41.82 17.86
C SER A 92 -34.06 41.84 16.69
N ASP A 93 -34.42 42.17 15.46
CA ASP A 93 -35.68 42.30 14.73
C ASP A 93 -35.19 42.82 13.36
N LEU A 94 -35.28 42.05 12.27
CA LEU A 94 -35.10 42.66 10.94
C LEU A 94 -36.07 42.03 9.93
N ASP A 95 -37.25 42.63 9.97
CA ASP A 95 -38.23 42.78 8.92
C ASP A 95 -37.57 43.28 7.61
N HIS A 96 -37.69 42.52 6.53
CA HIS A 96 -37.57 43.03 5.16
C HIS A 96 -38.59 42.29 4.30
N GLY A 97 -39.72 42.98 4.10
CA GLY A 97 -40.81 42.51 3.27
C GLY A 97 -40.54 42.53 1.77
N ARG A 98 -41.57 41.98 1.11
CA ARG A 98 -42.24 42.48 -0.09
C ARG A 98 -41.83 41.90 -1.45
N ALA A 99 -42.60 40.88 -1.80
CA ALA A 99 -43.50 40.79 -2.96
C ALA A 99 -42.91 40.80 -4.37
N ALA A 100 -43.07 39.68 -5.06
CA ALA A 100 -43.46 39.65 -6.46
C ALA A 100 -44.55 38.59 -6.67
N ALA A 101 -45.58 39.01 -7.38
CA ALA A 101 -46.84 38.33 -7.61
C ALA A 101 -46.72 37.12 -8.56
N ILE A 102 -47.48 36.06 -8.27
CA ILE A 102 -47.97 35.13 -9.29
C ILE A 102 -49.44 34.84 -9.01
N SER A 103 -50.25 35.28 -9.95
CA SER A 103 -51.69 35.18 -10.07
C SER A 103 -52.20 33.76 -10.35
N HIS A 104 -53.29 33.40 -9.67
CA HIS A 104 -54.44 32.61 -10.13
C HIS A 104 -54.24 31.49 -11.18
N THR A 105 -54.56 30.26 -10.79
CA THR A 105 -55.54 29.43 -11.54
C THR A 105 -56.26 28.51 -10.54
N GLU A 106 -57.55 28.77 -10.35
CA GLU A 106 -58.50 27.89 -9.69
C GLU A 106 -58.92 26.78 -10.65
N MET A 107 -58.89 25.53 -10.18
CA MET A 107 -59.76 24.46 -10.67
C MET A 107 -60.27 23.70 -9.45
N ALA A 108 -61.57 23.80 -9.25
CA ALA A 108 -62.34 23.07 -8.26
C ALA A 108 -62.26 21.56 -8.53
N GLY A 109 -62.01 20.78 -7.48
CA GLY A 109 -62.06 19.33 -7.51
C GLY A 109 -62.41 18.80 -6.13
N ALA A 110 -63.69 18.54 -5.91
CA ALA A 110 -64.24 18.00 -4.69
C ALA A 110 -63.87 16.52 -4.47
N GLY A 111 -63.73 16.14 -3.20
CA GLY A 111 -63.99 14.77 -2.75
C GLY A 111 -62.75 13.91 -2.48
N GLY A 112 -62.47 13.67 -1.20
CA GLY A 112 -61.47 12.68 -0.80
C GLY A 112 -61.09 12.74 0.68
N SER A 113 -62.05 12.61 1.59
CA SER A 113 -61.75 12.38 3.01
C SER A 113 -61.36 10.91 3.25
N HIS A 114 -60.10 10.57 3.07
CA HIS A 114 -59.52 9.32 3.57
C HIS A 114 -57.99 9.44 3.54
N GLN A 115 -57.33 8.94 4.59
CA GLN A 115 -55.86 8.88 4.82
C GLN A 115 -55.29 9.91 5.81
N VAL A 116 -55.78 9.88 7.06
CA VAL A 116 -55.02 10.39 8.22
C VAL A 116 -54.59 9.30 9.19
N GLU A 117 -54.91 8.03 8.93
CA GLU A 117 -54.57 6.90 9.83
C GLU A 117 -53.26 6.16 9.48
N ASP A 118 -52.53 6.55 8.43
CA ASP A 118 -51.31 5.83 7.98
C ASP A 118 -49.98 6.49 8.38
N VAL A 119 -50.02 7.67 9.02
CA VAL A 119 -48.80 8.39 9.42
C VAL A 119 -48.22 7.85 10.74
N GLU A 120 -49.07 7.47 11.70
CA GLU A 120 -48.62 6.89 12.98
C GLU A 120 -47.95 5.52 12.79
N ALA A 121 -48.52 4.66 11.92
CA ALA A 121 -47.95 3.33 11.65
C ALA A 121 -46.56 3.38 10.98
N SER A 122 -46.24 4.46 10.26
CA SER A 122 -44.92 4.66 9.64
C SER A 122 -43.85 5.05 10.67
N MET A 123 -44.20 5.84 11.69
CA MET A 123 -43.26 6.27 12.72
C MET A 123 -42.85 5.10 13.64
N ASP A 124 -43.82 4.24 14.01
CA ASP A 124 -43.57 3.06 14.84
C ASP A 124 -42.62 2.05 14.17
N ARG A 125 -42.66 1.97 12.83
CA ARG A 125 -41.78 1.07 12.07
C ARG A 125 -40.34 1.57 12.04
N GLU A 126 -40.12 2.88 11.93
CA GLU A 126 -38.79 3.48 11.94
C GLU A 126 -38.15 3.35 13.32
N GLU A 127 -38.90 3.64 14.40
CA GLU A 127 -38.42 3.49 15.78
C GLU A 127 -38.03 2.04 16.12
N LYS A 128 -38.84 1.07 15.67
CA LYS A 128 -38.53 -0.35 15.84
C LYS A 128 -37.29 -0.79 15.05
N LEU A 129 -37.04 -0.19 13.88
CA LEU A 129 -35.86 -0.46 13.07
C LEU A 129 -34.60 0.16 13.72
N LEU A 130 -34.72 1.35 14.32
CA LEU A 130 -33.69 1.97 15.16
C LEU A 130 -33.35 1.10 16.38
N GLU A 131 -34.34 0.51 17.05
CA GLU A 131 -34.11 -0.37 18.21
C GLU A 131 -33.44 -1.70 17.81
N LEU A 132 -33.72 -2.22 16.61
CA LEU A 132 -33.05 -3.40 16.05
C LEU A 132 -31.61 -3.12 15.62
N LEU A 133 -31.35 -1.97 14.97
CA LEU A 133 -30.02 -1.58 14.51
C LEU A 133 -29.08 -1.22 15.66
N ASN A 134 -29.59 -0.61 16.73
CA ASN A 134 -28.84 -0.32 17.96
C ASN A 134 -28.67 -1.56 18.87
N GLY A 135 -29.03 -2.73 18.36
CA GLY A 135 -28.58 -4.01 18.88
C GLY A 135 -29.14 -4.36 20.25
N GLY A 136 -30.42 -4.10 20.53
CA GLY A 136 -31.28 -4.80 21.52
C GLY A 136 -30.73 -5.10 22.94
N SER A 137 -29.58 -4.57 23.31
CA SER A 137 -28.80 -5.04 24.45
C SER A 137 -28.92 -4.04 25.58
N LYS A 138 -30.15 -3.85 26.07
CA LYS A 138 -30.41 -3.29 27.41
C LYS A 138 -29.99 -4.32 28.48
N LYS A 139 -28.78 -4.86 28.41
CA LYS A 139 -28.17 -5.63 29.50
C LYS A 139 -27.77 -4.60 30.55
N LYS A 140 -28.43 -4.65 31.72
CA LYS A 140 -28.13 -3.82 32.90
C LYS A 140 -26.63 -3.90 33.22
N LEU A 141 -25.85 -2.95 32.72
CA LEU A 141 -24.42 -2.82 33.03
C LEU A 141 -24.30 -2.45 34.50
N LYS A 142 -23.70 -3.37 35.27
CA LYS A 142 -23.40 -3.18 36.68
C LYS A 142 -22.46 -1.97 36.82
N LYS A 143 -22.75 -1.09 37.78
CA LYS A 143 -21.91 0.07 38.18
C LYS A 143 -20.48 -0.40 38.44
N GLY A 144 -19.57 -0.17 37.49
CA GLY A 144 -18.15 -0.43 37.63
C GLY A 144 -17.38 0.56 36.79
N LYS A 145 -16.62 1.44 37.48
CA LYS A 145 -15.62 2.42 37.02
C LYS A 145 -15.85 3.06 35.64
N ALA A 146 -16.17 4.35 35.68
CA ALA A 146 -16.26 5.24 34.52
C ALA A 146 -14.93 5.33 33.77
N PHE A 147 -14.78 4.53 32.72
CA PHE A 147 -13.79 4.78 31.68
C PHE A 147 -14.35 5.93 30.81
N LYS A 148 -13.58 7.01 30.64
CA LYS A 148 -13.89 8.10 29.70
C LYS A 148 -13.84 7.54 28.27
N LEU A 149 -14.91 6.87 27.84
CA LEU A 149 -15.08 6.42 26.46
C LEU A 149 -15.41 7.65 25.61
N ARG A 150 -14.35 8.29 25.08
CA ARG A 150 -14.41 9.37 24.08
C ARG A 150 -15.39 9.00 22.97
N GLU A 151 -16.40 9.85 22.78
CA GLU A 151 -17.09 10.31 21.56
C GLU A 151 -16.98 9.52 20.24
N THR A 152 -16.91 8.20 20.29
CA THR A 152 -16.84 7.29 19.12
C THR A 152 -18.19 6.66 18.79
N ARG A 153 -19.22 6.90 19.61
CA ARG A 153 -20.54 6.28 19.42
C ARG A 153 -21.35 6.91 18.27
N VAL A 154 -21.15 8.19 17.97
CA VAL A 154 -21.92 8.89 16.93
C VAL A 154 -21.48 8.44 15.53
N SER A 155 -20.20 8.10 15.33
CA SER A 155 -19.68 7.62 14.04
C SER A 155 -20.26 6.27 13.64
N ASP A 156 -20.44 5.36 14.60
CA ASP A 156 -20.89 3.99 14.31
C ASP A 156 -22.39 3.91 13.97
N GLU A 157 -23.22 4.72 14.62
CA GLU A 157 -24.66 4.78 14.35
C GLU A 157 -24.94 5.35 12.95
N VAL A 158 -24.30 6.46 12.60
CA VAL A 158 -24.45 7.08 11.27
C VAL A 158 -23.93 6.15 10.17
N LEU A 159 -22.85 5.40 10.43
CA LEU A 159 -22.34 4.41 9.49
C LEU A 159 -23.30 3.22 9.33
N SER A 160 -23.94 2.78 10.41
CA SER A 160 -24.99 1.76 10.37
C SER A 160 -26.17 2.20 9.50
N PHE A 161 -26.63 3.45 9.64
CA PHE A 161 -27.68 3.98 8.75
C PHE A 161 -27.22 4.16 7.31
N PHE A 162 -25.97 4.54 7.08
CA PHE A 162 -25.41 4.60 5.74
C PHE A 162 -25.44 3.24 5.03
N ILE A 163 -25.07 2.16 5.73
CA ILE A 163 -25.10 0.78 5.19
C ILE A 163 -26.56 0.37 4.92
N ASN A 164 -27.45 0.66 5.86
CA ASN A 164 -28.85 0.26 5.85
C ASN A 164 -29.80 1.30 5.22
N ALA A 165 -29.30 2.29 4.49
CA ALA A 165 -30.12 3.39 3.96
C ALA A 165 -31.32 2.91 3.11
N HIS A 166 -31.15 1.78 2.42
CA HIS A 166 -32.18 1.15 1.59
C HIS A 166 -33.45 0.70 2.34
N VAL A 167 -33.37 0.46 3.67
CA VAL A 167 -34.54 0.14 4.49
C VAL A 167 -35.18 1.35 5.16
N LEU A 168 -34.53 2.51 5.08
CA LEU A 168 -35.05 3.77 5.63
C LEU A 168 -36.00 4.43 4.65
N THR A 169 -36.87 5.31 5.15
CA THR A 169 -37.84 6.07 4.36
C THR A 169 -37.53 7.58 4.39
N GLY A 170 -38.10 8.34 3.45
CA GLY A 170 -37.93 9.79 3.40
C GLY A 170 -36.51 10.25 3.09
N GLU A 171 -36.09 11.40 3.66
CA GLU A 171 -34.75 11.98 3.41
C GLU A 171 -33.60 11.07 3.87
N LYS A 172 -33.84 10.27 4.91
CA LYS A 172 -32.87 9.30 5.46
C LYS A 172 -32.65 8.10 4.56
N HIS A 173 -33.48 7.89 3.53
CA HIS A 173 -33.26 6.88 2.49
C HIS A 173 -32.02 7.20 1.65
N CYS A 174 -31.62 8.46 1.55
CA CYS A 174 -30.48 8.87 0.76
C CYS A 174 -29.16 8.58 1.49
N ARG A 175 -28.23 7.85 0.86
CA ARG A 175 -26.89 7.60 1.43
C ARG A 175 -26.09 8.88 1.70
N ARG A 176 -26.31 9.92 0.90
CA ARG A 176 -25.60 11.21 1.04
C ARG A 176 -26.01 11.98 2.29
N TYR A 177 -27.23 11.76 2.78
CA TYR A 177 -27.69 12.33 4.05
C TYR A 177 -26.77 11.90 5.20
N HIS A 178 -26.53 10.60 5.33
CA HIS A 178 -25.69 10.03 6.40
C HIS A 178 -24.22 10.44 6.26
N ALA A 179 -23.69 10.48 5.04
CA ALA A 179 -22.33 10.98 4.81
C ALA A 179 -22.17 12.46 5.22
N ASN A 180 -23.14 13.31 4.88
CA ASN A 180 -23.12 14.72 5.28
C ASN A 180 -23.25 14.89 6.80
N GLN A 181 -24.02 14.03 7.47
CA GLN A 181 -24.12 14.01 8.92
C GLN A 181 -22.80 13.54 9.57
N PHE A 182 -22.19 12.47 9.05
CA PHE A 182 -20.94 11.90 9.56
C PHE A 182 -19.77 12.90 9.49
N PHE A 183 -19.60 13.56 8.35
CA PHE A 183 -18.53 14.53 8.15
C PHE A 183 -18.89 15.95 8.61
N ALA A 184 -20.08 16.14 9.18
CA ALA A 184 -20.62 17.45 9.53
C ALA A 184 -20.56 18.46 8.36
N ASN A 185 -20.74 18.00 7.12
CA ASN A 185 -20.70 18.86 5.93
C ASN A 185 -21.78 19.95 5.95
N GLY A 186 -22.91 19.69 6.63
CA GLY A 186 -23.97 20.70 6.85
C GLY A 186 -23.60 21.78 7.87
N ARG A 187 -22.49 21.62 8.60
CA ARG A 187 -21.93 22.62 9.52
C ARG A 187 -20.74 23.36 8.93
N ALA A 188 -20.26 22.96 7.74
CA ALA A 188 -19.23 23.72 7.05
C ALA A 188 -19.80 25.10 6.74
N PRO A 189 -19.11 26.21 7.08
CA PRO A 189 -19.59 27.55 6.79
C PRO A 189 -19.86 27.68 5.29
N THR A 190 -21.13 27.78 4.91
CA THR A 190 -21.57 27.98 3.53
C THR A 190 -21.19 29.35 2.99
N ASP A 191 -20.80 30.24 3.89
CA ASP A 191 -20.78 31.69 3.65
C ASP A 191 -19.39 32.19 3.28
N ALA A 192 -18.36 31.34 3.32
CA ALA A 192 -17.05 31.70 2.79
C ALA A 192 -17.11 31.67 1.24
N PRO A 193 -16.95 32.83 0.56
CA PRO A 193 -16.92 32.83 -0.89
C PRO A 193 -15.74 31.98 -1.37
N PHE A 194 -16.04 30.97 -2.19
CA PHE A 194 -15.02 30.11 -2.77
C PHE A 194 -14.02 30.96 -3.56
N CYS A 195 -12.73 30.64 -3.49
CA CYS A 195 -11.66 31.37 -4.18
C CYS A 195 -11.88 31.53 -5.70
N CYS A 196 -12.57 30.57 -6.33
CA CYS A 196 -12.99 30.63 -7.72
C CYS A 196 -14.03 29.53 -8.01
N SER A 197 -14.56 29.50 -9.24
CA SER A 197 -15.48 28.45 -9.71
C SER A 197 -14.87 27.04 -9.74
N ARG A 198 -13.55 26.90 -9.65
CA ARG A 198 -12.88 25.59 -9.47
C ARG A 198 -12.87 25.14 -8.02
N CYS A 199 -12.82 26.08 -7.07
CA CYS A 199 -12.85 25.82 -5.63
C CYS A 199 -14.27 25.56 -5.12
N ALA A 200 -15.30 26.03 -5.83
CA ALA A 200 -16.69 25.85 -5.45
C ALA A 200 -17.12 24.37 -5.57
N PRO A 201 -17.79 23.81 -4.54
CA PRO A 201 -18.44 22.51 -4.63
C PRO A 201 -19.35 22.48 -5.84
N LYS A 202 -19.16 21.48 -6.70
CA LYS A 202 -20.08 21.24 -7.80
C LYS A 202 -21.20 20.37 -7.30
N GLU A 203 -22.43 20.76 -7.59
CA GLU A 203 -23.56 19.87 -7.41
C GLU A 203 -23.31 18.61 -8.26
N PRO A 204 -23.29 17.42 -7.65
CA PRO A 204 -23.07 16.21 -8.43
C PRO A 204 -24.28 15.98 -9.31
N ARG A 205 -24.03 15.55 -10.54
CA ARG A 205 -25.09 15.27 -11.53
C ARG A 205 -26.02 14.14 -11.09
N LEU A 206 -25.51 13.22 -10.27
CA LEU A 206 -26.23 12.07 -9.71
C LEU A 206 -26.03 12.06 -8.20
N CYS A 207 -27.09 11.75 -7.46
CA CYS A 207 -27.06 11.73 -6.00
C CYS A 207 -26.41 10.46 -5.42
N CYS A 208 -27.10 9.31 -5.48
CA CYS A 208 -26.60 8.00 -5.03
C CYS A 208 -27.39 6.86 -5.70
N ASP A 209 -26.95 5.61 -5.49
CA ASP A 209 -27.53 4.37 -6.03
C ASP A 209 -29.02 4.20 -5.70
N LEU A 210 -29.45 4.72 -4.56
CA LEU A 210 -30.85 4.67 -4.12
C LEU A 210 -31.73 5.74 -4.76
N CYS A 211 -31.19 6.94 -4.99
CA CYS A 211 -31.95 8.04 -5.60
C CYS A 211 -32.04 7.93 -7.13
N HIS A 212 -31.02 7.34 -7.78
CA HIS A 212 -30.95 7.21 -9.25
C HIS A 212 -30.45 5.82 -9.66
N PRO A 213 -31.20 4.75 -9.37
CA PRO A 213 -30.76 3.38 -9.60
C PRO A 213 -30.45 3.11 -11.08
N ASP A 214 -31.33 3.56 -11.98
CA ASP A 214 -31.19 3.29 -13.43
C ASP A 214 -29.99 4.01 -14.04
N GLU A 215 -29.76 5.27 -13.66
CA GLU A 215 -28.64 6.07 -14.16
C GLU A 215 -27.31 5.48 -13.69
N ILE A 216 -27.22 5.08 -12.43
CA ILE A 216 -26.01 4.46 -11.89
C ILE A 216 -25.77 3.07 -12.48
N GLN A 217 -26.83 2.27 -12.66
CA GLN A 217 -26.71 0.97 -13.31
C GLN A 217 -26.23 1.10 -14.76
N SER A 218 -26.63 2.16 -15.48
CA SER A 218 -26.14 2.44 -16.83
C SER A 218 -24.65 2.86 -16.88
N LEU A 219 -24.14 3.45 -15.80
CA LEU A 219 -22.74 3.86 -15.69
C LEU A 219 -21.79 2.71 -15.33
N ILE A 220 -22.29 1.66 -14.70
CA ILE A 220 -21.51 0.47 -14.35
C ILE A 220 -21.50 -0.46 -15.57
N PRO A 221 -20.37 -0.60 -16.29
CA PRO A 221 -20.32 -1.51 -17.42
C PRO A 221 -20.62 -2.92 -16.92
N VAL A 222 -21.59 -3.58 -17.53
CA VAL A 222 -21.82 -5.02 -17.29
C VAL A 222 -20.56 -5.73 -17.76
N ARG A 223 -19.72 -6.14 -16.81
CA ARG A 223 -18.53 -6.95 -17.10
C ARG A 223 -19.00 -8.29 -17.66
N GLN A 224 -18.90 -8.43 -18.97
CA GLN A 224 -19.08 -9.71 -19.66
C GLN A 224 -17.80 -10.57 -19.61
N ASP A 225 -16.70 -9.99 -19.12
CA ASP A 225 -15.45 -10.73 -18.96
C ASP A 225 -15.71 -11.91 -18.01
N PRO A 226 -15.32 -13.15 -18.39
CA PRO A 226 -15.37 -14.27 -17.47
C PRO A 226 -14.59 -13.86 -16.22
N VAL A 227 -15.15 -14.16 -15.03
CA VAL A 227 -14.50 -13.86 -13.75
C VAL A 227 -13.05 -14.27 -13.85
N ALA A 228 -12.15 -13.28 -13.93
CA ALA A 228 -10.75 -13.53 -14.18
C ALA A 228 -10.29 -14.45 -13.04
N GLN A 229 -9.97 -15.69 -13.38
CA GLN A 229 -9.32 -16.62 -12.47
C GLN A 229 -7.95 -16.00 -12.26
N GLY A 230 -7.85 -15.13 -11.24
CA GLY A 230 -6.61 -14.43 -10.94
C GLY A 230 -5.48 -15.46 -10.86
N PRO A 231 -4.28 -15.13 -11.37
CA PRO A 231 -3.16 -16.05 -11.29
C PRO A 231 -3.05 -16.54 -9.85
N ARG A 232 -2.97 -17.86 -9.66
CA ARG A 232 -2.82 -18.45 -8.32
C ARG A 232 -1.68 -17.73 -7.63
N ARG A 233 -2.01 -16.96 -6.59
CA ARG A 233 -1.01 -16.21 -5.83
C ARG A 233 0.03 -17.23 -5.35
N LYS A 234 1.31 -16.99 -5.65
CA LYS A 234 2.40 -17.82 -5.10
C LYS A 234 2.19 -17.86 -3.58
N ASN A 235 2.32 -19.04 -2.98
CA ASN A 235 2.12 -19.20 -1.54
C ASN A 235 3.08 -18.28 -0.79
N LYS A 236 2.57 -17.17 -0.27
CA LYS A 236 3.36 -16.28 0.59
C LYS A 236 3.78 -17.10 1.82
N PRO A 237 5.05 -17.01 2.24
CA PRO A 237 5.49 -17.70 3.43
C PRO A 237 4.64 -17.22 4.61
N LYS A 238 4.17 -18.17 5.43
CA LYS A 238 3.42 -17.82 6.64
C LYS A 238 4.36 -17.05 7.57
N MET A 239 4.06 -15.77 7.75
CA MET A 239 4.74 -14.94 8.74
C MET A 239 4.29 -15.38 10.14
N GLU A 240 5.23 -15.40 11.08
CA GLU A 240 4.91 -15.67 12.48
C GLU A 240 4.31 -14.40 13.07
N LYS A 241 3.17 -14.54 13.75
CA LYS A 241 2.46 -13.40 14.33
C LYS A 241 3.21 -12.84 15.55
N ASP A 242 3.94 -13.71 16.23
CA ASP A 242 4.61 -13.45 17.51
C ASP A 242 6.14 -13.47 17.30
N PHE A 243 6.61 -12.80 16.24
CA PHE A 243 8.03 -12.66 15.96
C PHE A 243 8.64 -11.63 16.93
N GLU A 244 9.48 -12.09 17.85
CA GLU A 244 10.30 -11.23 18.71
C GLU A 244 11.66 -10.99 18.03
N PRO A 245 11.96 -9.76 17.57
CA PRO A 245 13.19 -9.48 16.86
C PRO A 245 14.40 -9.56 17.81
N SER A 246 15.39 -10.34 17.40
CA SER A 246 16.73 -10.41 18.01
C SER A 246 17.43 -9.05 17.94
N THR A 247 18.48 -8.85 18.75
CA THR A 247 19.33 -7.65 18.72
C THR A 247 19.88 -7.36 17.33
N GLU A 248 20.30 -8.39 16.59
CA GLU A 248 20.76 -8.25 15.20
C GLU A 248 19.66 -7.78 14.24
N GLU A 249 18.42 -8.23 14.45
CA GLU A 249 17.26 -7.87 13.63
C GLU A 249 16.79 -6.45 13.91
N LYS A 250 16.88 -6.01 15.17
CA LYS A 250 16.69 -4.61 15.55
C LYS A 250 17.75 -3.73 14.88
N ALA A 251 19.02 -4.18 14.85
CA ALA A 251 20.09 -3.46 14.16
C ALA A 251 19.82 -3.35 12.64
N LEU A 252 19.44 -4.45 11.99
CA LEU A 252 19.03 -4.45 10.57
C LEU A 252 17.83 -3.51 10.32
N LYS A 253 16.81 -3.55 11.17
CA LYS A 253 15.65 -2.66 11.08
C LYS A 253 16.07 -1.19 11.12
N ASN A 254 16.94 -0.83 12.06
CA ASN A 254 17.47 0.52 12.20
C ASN A 254 18.32 0.93 11.00
N GLU A 255 19.14 0.02 10.46
CA GLU A 255 19.93 0.29 9.25
C GLU A 255 19.03 0.55 8.04
N LEU A 256 17.97 -0.24 7.85
CA LEU A 256 17.01 -0.06 6.77
C LEU A 256 16.24 1.27 6.89
N LEU A 257 15.90 1.70 8.11
CA LEU A 257 15.30 3.01 8.36
C LEU A 257 16.25 4.15 7.98
N LYS A 258 17.50 4.09 8.44
CA LYS A 258 18.53 5.09 8.08
C LYS A 258 18.76 5.14 6.57
N TRP A 259 18.89 3.97 5.94
CA TRP A 259 19.05 3.86 4.48
C TRP A 259 17.87 4.48 3.73
N ARG A 260 16.63 4.19 4.15
CA ARG A 260 15.41 4.74 3.55
C ARG A 260 15.41 6.27 3.62
N ASP A 261 15.69 6.82 4.80
CA ASP A 261 15.63 8.26 5.03
C ASP A 261 16.72 8.98 4.22
N GLN A 262 17.93 8.39 4.13
CA GLN A 262 19.00 8.89 3.28
C GLN A 262 18.61 8.86 1.79
N LYS A 263 18.05 7.75 1.31
CA LYS A 263 17.67 7.58 -0.10
C LYS A 263 16.53 8.53 -0.50
N VAL A 264 15.58 8.76 0.40
CA VAL A 264 14.50 9.71 0.18
C VAL A 264 15.03 11.13 0.14
N LYS A 265 15.92 11.52 1.06
CA LYS A 265 16.58 12.84 1.05
C LYS A 265 17.37 13.09 -0.24
N GLU A 266 18.01 12.06 -0.79
CA GLU A 266 18.76 12.12 -2.06
C GLU A 266 17.83 12.32 -3.26
N LEU A 267 16.75 11.54 -3.36
CA LEU A 267 15.88 11.48 -4.55
C LEU A 267 14.70 12.47 -4.51
N TYR A 268 14.18 12.78 -3.32
CA TYR A 268 12.92 13.48 -3.12
C TYR A 268 13.04 14.53 -2.02
N ARG A 269 12.87 15.81 -2.37
CA ARG A 269 13.08 16.92 -1.42
C ARG A 269 11.99 17.07 -0.34
N ARG A 270 10.78 16.56 -0.59
CA ARG A 270 9.58 16.86 0.23
C ARG A 270 8.61 15.68 0.36
N ILE A 271 9.08 14.46 0.11
CA ILE A 271 8.25 13.26 0.26
C ILE A 271 8.59 12.63 1.60
N ASP A 272 7.56 12.26 2.37
CA ASP A 272 7.75 11.54 3.63
C ASP A 272 8.38 10.16 3.36
N PRO A 273 9.42 9.75 4.10
CA PRO A 273 10.11 8.48 3.84
C PRO A 273 9.22 7.25 3.91
N ASN A 274 8.13 7.29 4.66
CA ASN A 274 7.19 6.18 4.79
C ASN A 274 6.44 5.87 3.48
N PHE A 275 6.34 6.83 2.54
CA PHE A 275 5.80 6.56 1.20
C PHE A 275 6.78 5.77 0.31
N PHE A 276 8.08 5.89 0.56
CA PHE A 276 9.10 5.22 -0.25
C PHE A 276 9.26 3.76 0.17
N LEU A 277 9.44 3.51 1.47
CA LEU A 277 9.50 2.17 2.06
C LEU A 277 8.78 2.17 3.40
N HIS A 278 7.55 1.65 3.42
CA HIS A 278 6.68 1.70 4.58
C HIS A 278 7.23 0.88 5.76
N HIS A 279 6.98 1.29 7.01
CA HIS A 279 7.45 0.57 8.20
C HIS A 279 7.08 -0.92 8.20
N HIS A 280 5.84 -1.24 7.84
CA HIS A 280 5.39 -2.63 7.69
C HIS A 280 6.22 -3.45 6.67
N LEU A 281 6.66 -2.84 5.57
CA LEU A 281 7.52 -3.54 4.60
C LEU A 281 8.91 -3.79 5.17
N ILE A 282 9.45 -2.86 5.98
CA ILE A 282 10.72 -3.07 6.69
C ILE A 282 10.59 -4.25 7.66
N ASP A 283 9.48 -4.32 8.42
CA ASP A 283 9.22 -5.45 9.32
C ASP A 283 9.11 -6.79 8.56
N GLU A 284 8.44 -6.81 7.39
CA GLU A 284 8.41 -7.98 6.52
C GLU A 284 9.81 -8.37 6.01
N ILE A 285 10.64 -7.40 5.61
CA ILE A 285 12.01 -7.64 5.15
C ILE A 285 12.86 -8.24 6.27
N VAL A 286 12.75 -7.72 7.50
CA VAL A 286 13.46 -8.25 8.68
C VAL A 286 13.01 -9.69 8.99
N GLN A 287 11.71 -9.99 8.89
CA GLN A 287 11.21 -11.37 9.06
C GLN A 287 11.68 -12.32 7.95
N LEU A 288 11.76 -11.86 6.69
CA LEU A 288 12.30 -12.65 5.57
C LEU A 288 13.79 -12.91 5.74
N ALA A 289 14.54 -11.91 6.22
CA ALA A 289 15.94 -12.02 6.57
C ALA A 289 16.15 -13.02 7.73
N HIS A 290 15.31 -12.98 8.77
CA HIS A 290 15.34 -13.97 9.86
C HIS A 290 15.23 -15.41 9.34
N LYS A 291 14.38 -15.63 8.33
CA LYS A 291 14.16 -16.95 7.71
C LYS A 291 15.17 -17.29 6.61
N ASN A 292 16.19 -16.47 6.38
CA ASN A 292 17.17 -16.60 5.29
C ASN A 292 16.53 -16.77 3.89
N LYS A 293 15.39 -16.12 3.66
CA LYS A 293 14.63 -16.21 2.38
C LYS A 293 14.98 -15.11 1.39
N LEU A 294 15.83 -14.17 1.79
CA LEU A 294 16.09 -12.93 1.05
C LEU A 294 17.57 -12.90 0.64
N ASN A 295 17.89 -13.55 -0.47
CA ASN A 295 19.25 -13.64 -1.00
C ASN A 295 19.46 -12.74 -2.22
N THR A 296 18.40 -12.46 -2.97
CA THR A 296 18.44 -11.70 -4.21
C THR A 296 17.36 -10.62 -4.24
N ALA A 297 17.54 -9.60 -5.09
CA ALA A 297 16.52 -8.58 -5.34
C ALA A 297 15.23 -9.21 -5.91
N GLN A 298 15.34 -10.32 -6.65
CA GLN A 298 14.20 -11.06 -7.16
C GLN A 298 13.39 -11.72 -6.03
N ASP A 299 14.05 -12.22 -4.97
CA ASP A 299 13.36 -12.74 -3.80
C ASP A 299 12.57 -11.62 -3.11
N LEU A 300 13.20 -10.45 -2.92
CA LEU A 300 12.55 -9.27 -2.36
C LEU A 300 11.28 -8.89 -3.15
N ASP A 301 11.35 -8.86 -4.49
CA ASP A 301 10.21 -8.54 -5.35
C ASP A 301 9.09 -9.60 -5.25
N ASN A 302 9.49 -10.88 -5.26
CA ASN A 302 8.55 -12.00 -5.16
C ASN A 302 7.77 -12.00 -3.83
N PHE A 303 8.39 -11.59 -2.72
CA PHE A 303 7.75 -11.61 -1.41
C PHE A 303 7.00 -10.32 -1.07
N THR A 304 7.59 -9.16 -1.33
CA THR A 304 7.07 -7.87 -0.90
C THR A 304 6.24 -7.16 -1.97
N HIS A 305 6.49 -7.44 -3.26
CA HIS A 305 5.97 -6.67 -4.40
C HIS A 305 6.21 -5.17 -4.27
N TRP A 306 7.32 -4.80 -3.63
CA TRP A 306 7.67 -3.40 -3.46
C TRP A 306 8.02 -2.78 -4.81
N SER A 307 7.35 -1.68 -5.18
CA SER A 307 7.40 -1.09 -6.53
C SER A 307 8.80 -0.60 -6.95
N PHE A 308 9.71 -0.40 -6.00
CA PHE A 308 11.06 0.07 -6.25
C PHE A 308 12.13 -1.02 -6.20
N THR A 309 11.73 -2.29 -6.15
CA THR A 309 12.68 -3.41 -6.05
C THR A 309 13.65 -3.47 -7.23
N GLU A 310 13.21 -3.14 -8.44
CA GLU A 310 14.09 -3.11 -9.62
C GLU A 310 15.26 -2.12 -9.48
N LYS A 311 15.02 -0.97 -8.85
CA LYS A 311 16.01 0.11 -8.73
C LYS A 311 16.85 0.05 -7.46
N HIS A 312 16.24 -0.39 -6.36
CA HIS A 312 16.82 -0.29 -5.02
C HIS A 312 16.87 -1.64 -4.29
N GLY A 313 16.37 -2.71 -4.91
CA GLY A 313 16.35 -4.03 -4.27
C GLY A 313 17.74 -4.57 -3.99
N THR A 314 18.73 -4.28 -4.84
CA THR A 314 20.14 -4.67 -4.61
C THR A 314 20.72 -4.02 -3.38
N ASP A 315 20.43 -2.74 -3.14
CA ASP A 315 20.92 -1.98 -1.99
C ASP A 315 20.31 -2.50 -0.69
N VAL A 316 19.00 -2.76 -0.69
CA VAL A 316 18.28 -3.34 0.45
C VAL A 316 18.79 -4.75 0.75
N VAL A 317 18.99 -5.59 -0.26
CA VAL A 317 19.57 -6.94 -0.09
C VAL A 317 20.99 -6.84 0.46
N ALA A 318 21.78 -5.85 0.04
CA ALA A 318 23.13 -5.64 0.58
C ALA A 318 23.11 -5.28 2.08
N CYS A 319 22.17 -4.45 2.54
CA CYS A 319 21.94 -4.21 3.98
C CYS A 319 21.61 -5.52 4.71
N VAL A 320 20.70 -6.33 4.15
CA VAL A 320 20.33 -7.63 4.74
C VAL A 320 21.54 -8.56 4.86
N LEU A 321 22.33 -8.72 3.79
CA LEU A 321 23.48 -9.62 3.76
C LEU A 321 24.62 -9.18 4.69
N ARG A 322 24.72 -7.88 5.00
CA ARG A 322 25.68 -7.34 5.98
C ARG A 322 25.36 -7.80 7.40
N HIS A 323 24.08 -7.81 7.76
CA HIS A 323 23.63 -8.23 9.09
C HIS A 323 23.41 -9.75 9.21
N ARG A 324 23.03 -10.40 8.11
CA ARG A 324 22.70 -11.83 8.06
C ARG A 324 23.36 -12.45 6.82
N PRO A 325 24.67 -12.75 6.88
CA PRO A 325 25.31 -13.46 5.79
C PRO A 325 24.66 -14.84 5.61
N PRO A 326 24.54 -15.33 4.38
CA PRO A 326 23.95 -16.63 4.12
C PRO A 326 24.75 -17.69 4.88
N PRO A 327 24.08 -18.68 5.52
CA PRO A 327 24.79 -19.72 6.24
C PRO A 327 25.80 -20.39 5.31
N PRO A 328 27.02 -20.70 5.78
CA PRO A 328 28.02 -21.34 4.96
C PRO A 328 27.41 -22.60 4.34
N ALA A 329 27.62 -22.77 3.04
CA ALA A 329 27.09 -23.94 2.34
C ALA A 329 27.50 -25.20 3.13
N PRO A 330 26.55 -26.11 3.43
CA PRO A 330 26.88 -27.31 4.18
C PRO A 330 28.03 -28.02 3.47
N PRO A 331 29.03 -28.54 4.21
CA PRO A 331 30.16 -29.22 3.60
C PRO A 331 29.60 -30.28 2.65
N SER A 332 29.96 -30.19 1.37
CA SER A 332 29.45 -31.11 0.35
C SER A 332 29.71 -32.54 0.81
N LEU A 333 28.66 -33.26 1.18
CA LEU A 333 28.72 -34.68 1.54
C LEU A 333 29.19 -35.53 0.35
N PHE A 334 29.18 -34.95 -0.85
CA PHE A 334 29.67 -35.52 -2.10
C PHE A 334 30.98 -34.87 -2.55
N THR A 335 31.81 -34.43 -1.61
CA THR A 335 33.25 -34.37 -1.88
C THR A 335 33.74 -35.81 -1.91
N SER A 336 33.34 -36.55 -2.93
CA SER A 336 34.00 -37.80 -3.31
C SER A 336 35.47 -37.44 -3.41
N ALA A 337 36.25 -37.89 -2.44
CA ALA A 337 37.70 -37.81 -2.47
C ALA A 337 38.09 -38.18 -3.91
N PRO A 338 38.81 -37.29 -4.63
CA PRO A 338 39.18 -37.58 -6.01
C PRO A 338 39.80 -38.97 -6.00
N LEU A 339 39.18 -39.91 -6.71
CA LEU A 339 39.73 -41.25 -6.89
C LEU A 339 41.12 -41.01 -7.44
N SER A 340 42.14 -41.16 -6.58
CA SER A 340 43.52 -40.96 -6.95
C SER A 340 43.75 -41.82 -8.17
N SER A 341 43.81 -41.18 -9.34
CA SER A 341 44.11 -41.83 -10.59
C SER A 341 45.49 -42.42 -10.38
N THR A 342 45.53 -43.73 -10.14
CA THR A 342 46.76 -44.48 -10.02
C THR A 342 47.41 -44.38 -11.40
N SER A 343 48.29 -43.39 -11.54
CA SER A 343 49.12 -43.19 -12.72
C SER A 343 50.03 -44.40 -12.82
N ARG A 344 49.59 -45.41 -13.58
CA ARG A 344 50.46 -46.47 -14.05
C ARG A 344 51.46 -45.81 -14.99
N ASN A 345 52.67 -45.56 -14.48
CA ASN A 345 53.80 -45.14 -15.29
C ASN A 345 53.99 -46.17 -16.41
N PRO A 346 53.89 -45.80 -17.70
CA PRO A 346 54.27 -46.68 -18.77
C PRO A 346 55.79 -46.85 -18.71
N THR A 347 56.23 -48.08 -18.45
CA THR A 347 57.63 -48.49 -18.53
C THR A 347 58.08 -48.30 -19.98
N THR A 348 58.86 -47.25 -20.22
CA THR A 348 59.49 -46.97 -21.51
C THR A 348 60.50 -48.08 -21.80
N THR A 349 60.12 -49.03 -22.65
CA THR A 349 61.03 -50.00 -23.24
C THR A 349 61.90 -49.29 -24.27
N THR A 350 63.15 -49.03 -23.89
CA THR A 350 64.23 -48.58 -24.75
C THR A 350 64.45 -49.60 -25.87
N VAL A 351 64.11 -49.24 -27.10
CA VAL A 351 64.46 -50.02 -28.29
C VAL A 351 65.69 -49.38 -28.93
N ASP A 352 66.80 -50.10 -28.82
CA ASP A 352 68.07 -49.91 -29.52
C ASP A 352 67.85 -49.79 -31.04
N SER A 353 68.48 -48.80 -31.67
CA SER A 353 68.56 -48.67 -33.13
C SER A 353 70.03 -48.75 -33.56
N PRO A 354 70.39 -49.63 -34.51
CA PRO A 354 71.76 -49.82 -34.93
C PRO A 354 72.20 -48.83 -36.02
N SER A 355 73.47 -48.48 -35.90
CA SER A 355 74.35 -47.77 -36.84
C SER A 355 74.44 -48.44 -38.21
N THR A 356 74.30 -47.66 -39.28
CA THR A 356 74.90 -47.88 -40.63
C THR A 356 74.79 -46.53 -41.37
N GLY A 357 75.79 -45.87 -41.94
CA GLY A 357 77.09 -46.31 -42.43
C GLY A 357 77.09 -46.29 -43.96
N ALA A 358 77.25 -45.12 -44.59
CA ALA A 358 77.90 -44.88 -45.90
C ALA A 358 77.74 -43.40 -46.31
#